data_AF-A0A662T3Q4-F1
#
_entry.id   AF-A0A662T3Q4-F1
#
_cell.length_a   1.000
_cell.length_b   1.000
_cell.length_c   1.000
_cell.angle_alpha   90.00
_cell.angle_beta   90.00
_cell.angle_gamma   90.00
#
_symmetry.space_group_name_H-M   'P 1'
#
loop_
_entity.id
_entity.type
_entity.pdbx_description
1 polymer ?
#
loop_
_entity_poly.entity_id
_entity_poly.type
_entity_poly.pdbx_seq_one_letter_code
_entity_poly.pdbx_strand_id
1 'polypeptide(L)'
;MVFRLKSGEELRIGVFICHCGTNIAGVIDVKKLAEYARTLPNVVFAIDERYMCSSTGQELLKEKIRELGLNRVVVAACSPRLHEVTFRNALKEAGLNPYLLEMANIREHCSWVHSKAPDAAEEKAKGLVAAAVAKATYLEPLEPPEFPVRRAALVIGGGIAGIQAALDLANEGFKVYMVEKSPTIGGKMALLDKTFPTLDCSACILTPKMVDVARHPNIELLSYSEVTSVDGFIGNFKVKVLKKPRYV
;
A
#
# COMPACT_ATOMS: atom_id res chain seq x y z
N MET A 1 -3.22 25.06 -12.22
CA MET A 1 -1.97 25.75 -12.61
C MET A 1 -0.91 24.68 -12.70
N VAL A 2 -0.46 24.34 -13.92
CA VAL A 2 0.43 23.18 -14.15
C VAL A 2 1.83 23.57 -13.68
N PHE A 3 2.31 22.95 -12.61
CA PHE A 3 3.70 23.08 -12.16
C PHE A 3 4.60 22.26 -13.08
N ARG A 4 4.78 22.70 -14.34
CA ARG A 4 5.99 22.32 -15.09
C ARG A 4 7.21 22.76 -14.28
N LEU A 5 8.38 22.15 -14.53
CA LEU A 5 9.68 22.67 -14.07
C LEU A 5 9.63 24.20 -14.11
N LYS A 6 9.99 24.87 -13.01
CA LYS A 6 10.03 26.34 -13.03
C LYS A 6 10.85 26.72 -14.26
N SER A 7 10.33 27.64 -15.08
CA SER A 7 10.99 28.05 -16.33
C SER A 7 12.49 28.28 -16.09
N GLY A 8 13.35 27.39 -16.61
CA GLY A 8 14.81 27.45 -16.44
C GLY A 8 15.45 26.36 -15.56
N GLU A 9 14.70 25.45 -14.94
CA GLU A 9 15.27 24.38 -14.09
C GLU A 9 15.76 23.18 -14.94
N GLU A 10 17.05 22.85 -14.85
CA GLU A 10 17.66 21.71 -15.55
C GLU A 10 17.15 20.38 -14.96
N LEU A 11 16.85 19.38 -15.79
CA LEU A 11 16.46 18.05 -15.32
C LEU A 11 17.65 17.31 -14.72
N ARG A 12 17.48 16.84 -13.47
CA ARG A 12 18.52 16.18 -12.67
C ARG A 12 17.95 14.91 -12.06
N ILE A 13 18.08 13.81 -12.79
CA ILE A 13 17.55 12.50 -12.41
C ILE A 13 18.61 11.72 -11.62
N GLY A 14 18.25 11.22 -10.44
CA GLY A 14 19.04 10.24 -9.70
C GLY A 14 18.46 8.84 -9.84
N VAL A 15 19.29 7.86 -10.22
CA VAL A 15 18.88 6.46 -10.39
C VAL A 15 19.49 5.60 -9.28
N PHE A 16 18.66 4.94 -8.49
CA PHE A 16 19.08 4.11 -7.37
C PHE A 16 18.70 2.65 -7.63
N ILE A 17 19.70 1.77 -7.70
CA ILE A 17 19.51 0.36 -8.04
C ILE A 17 19.69 -0.50 -6.79
N CYS A 18 18.68 -1.29 -6.47
CA CYS A 18 18.69 -2.15 -5.29
C CYS A 18 19.24 -3.54 -5.62
N HIS A 19 20.09 -4.10 -4.75
CA HIS A 19 20.51 -5.51 -4.85
C HIS A 19 19.44 -6.46 -4.32
N CYS A 20 18.69 -5.98 -3.31
CA CYS A 20 17.75 -6.78 -2.52
C CYS A 20 18.42 -8.05 -1.96
N GLY A 21 19.63 -7.90 -1.42
CA GLY A 21 20.50 -9.02 -1.08
C GLY A 21 20.92 -9.75 -2.35
N THR A 22 20.56 -11.02 -2.48
CA THR A 22 20.81 -11.82 -3.69
C THR A 22 19.60 -11.91 -4.62
N ASN A 23 18.46 -11.31 -4.25
CA ASN A 23 17.22 -11.45 -5.03
C ASN A 23 17.30 -10.77 -6.40
N ILE A 24 18.01 -9.65 -6.51
CA ILE A 24 18.26 -8.95 -7.78
C ILE A 24 19.70 -9.22 -8.20
N ALA A 25 20.66 -8.92 -7.31
CA ALA A 25 22.09 -9.04 -7.61
C ALA A 25 22.59 -10.47 -7.88
N GLY A 26 21.81 -11.50 -7.53
CA GLY A 26 22.12 -12.89 -7.87
C GLY A 26 21.84 -13.26 -9.34
N VAL A 27 21.13 -12.40 -10.08
CA VAL A 27 20.76 -12.63 -11.49
C VAL A 27 21.19 -11.48 -12.39
N ILE A 28 21.12 -10.24 -11.89
CA ILE A 28 21.44 -9.02 -12.65
C ILE A 28 22.70 -8.40 -12.07
N ASP A 29 23.66 -8.04 -12.93
CA ASP A 29 24.80 -7.23 -12.52
C ASP A 29 24.37 -5.77 -12.28
N VAL A 30 24.00 -5.50 -11.03
CA VAL A 30 23.52 -4.19 -10.57
C VAL A 30 24.56 -3.07 -10.72
N LYS A 31 25.86 -3.39 -10.71
CA LYS A 31 26.92 -2.40 -10.91
C LYS A 31 26.97 -1.96 -12.36
N LYS A 32 26.96 -2.91 -13.30
CA LYS A 32 26.84 -2.62 -14.73
C LYS A 32 25.54 -1.89 -15.06
N LEU A 33 24.44 -2.26 -14.40
CA LEU A 33 23.17 -1.54 -14.57
C LEU A 33 23.27 -0.09 -14.09
N ALA A 34 24.01 0.18 -13.01
CA ALA A 34 24.25 1.55 -12.53
C ALA A 34 25.14 2.34 -13.49
N GLU A 35 26.19 1.72 -14.04
CA GLU A 35 27.02 2.34 -15.09
C GLU A 35 26.20 2.68 -16.33
N TYR A 36 25.39 1.74 -16.81
CA TYR A 36 24.45 1.98 -17.91
C TYR A 36 23.50 3.14 -17.61
N ALA A 37 22.91 3.19 -16.41
CA ALA A 37 21.97 4.25 -16.04
C ALA A 37 22.60 5.66 -16.12
N ARG A 38 23.90 5.81 -15.84
CA ARG A 38 24.63 7.09 -16.00
C ARG A 38 24.71 7.57 -17.44
N THR A 39 24.58 6.68 -18.42
CA THR A 39 24.62 7.05 -19.85
C THR A 39 23.28 7.59 -20.35
N LEU A 40 22.20 7.46 -19.56
CA LEU A 40 20.87 7.88 -19.97
C LEU A 40 20.70 9.41 -19.88
N PRO A 41 19.87 10.02 -20.74
CA PRO A 41 19.65 11.46 -20.74
C PRO A 41 19.17 11.98 -19.38
N ASN A 42 19.71 13.14 -18.97
CA ASN A 42 19.37 13.84 -17.73
C ASN A 42 19.71 13.09 -16.42
N VAL A 43 20.33 11.91 -16.49
CA VAL A 43 20.81 11.19 -15.30
C VAL A 43 22.12 11.80 -14.85
N VAL A 44 22.09 12.50 -13.71
CA VAL A 44 23.27 13.13 -13.13
C VAL A 44 23.95 12.26 -12.07
N PHE A 45 23.25 11.23 -11.60
CA PHE A 45 23.74 10.31 -10.57
C PHE A 45 23.10 8.94 -10.73
N ALA A 46 23.92 7.89 -10.62
CA ALA A 46 23.40 6.54 -10.44
C ALA A 46 24.30 5.74 -9.49
N ILE A 47 23.68 4.96 -8.61
CA ILE A 47 24.38 4.11 -7.63
C ILE A 47 23.60 2.82 -7.38
N ASP A 48 24.32 1.76 -7.05
CA ASP A 48 23.76 0.52 -6.52
C ASP A 48 23.96 0.43 -5.00
N GLU A 49 22.93 -0.04 -4.30
CA GLU A 49 22.95 -0.23 -2.83
C GLU A 49 22.26 -1.55 -2.46
N ARG A 50 22.74 -2.18 -1.38
CA ARG A 50 22.31 -3.52 -0.99
C ARG A 50 20.81 -3.59 -0.69
N TYR A 51 20.30 -2.60 0.06
CA TYR A 51 18.90 -2.52 0.47
C TYR A 51 18.40 -1.08 0.44
N MET A 52 17.92 -0.63 -0.72
CA MET A 52 17.38 0.74 -0.88
C MET A 52 16.23 1.08 0.07
N CYS A 53 15.40 0.10 0.45
CA CYS A 53 14.27 0.34 1.38
C CYS A 53 14.68 0.38 2.86
N SER A 54 15.93 0.03 3.20
CA SER A 54 16.45 0.13 4.57
C SER A 54 16.60 1.60 5.00
N SER A 55 16.74 1.85 6.30
CA SER A 55 17.03 3.20 6.81
C SER A 55 18.29 3.79 6.17
N THR A 56 19.36 3.02 6.05
CA THR A 56 20.60 3.44 5.39
C THR A 56 20.38 3.79 3.92
N GLY A 57 19.64 2.96 3.17
CA GLY A 57 19.33 3.22 1.76
C GLY A 57 18.44 4.45 1.56
N GLN A 58 17.48 4.67 2.46
CA GLN A 58 16.63 5.86 2.45
C GLN A 58 17.42 7.12 2.80
N GLU A 59 18.34 7.07 3.78
CA GLU A 59 19.19 8.23 4.08
C GLU A 59 20.15 8.56 2.94
N LEU A 60 20.76 7.56 2.32
CA LEU A 60 21.58 7.75 1.11
C LEU A 60 20.78 8.47 0.01
N LEU A 61 19.56 8.01 -0.25
CA LEU A 61 18.67 8.65 -1.23
C LEU A 61 18.38 10.11 -0.86
N LYS A 62 18.03 10.39 0.40
CA LYS A 62 17.72 11.74 0.88
C LYS A 62 18.93 12.67 0.84
N GLU A 63 20.10 12.18 1.21
CA GLU A 63 21.38 12.89 1.12
C GLU A 63 21.66 13.30 -0.33
N LYS A 64 21.61 12.34 -1.26
CA LYS A 64 21.91 12.61 -2.67
C LYS A 64 20.90 13.52 -3.35
N ILE A 65 19.62 13.49 -2.94
CA ILE A 65 18.64 14.49 -3.39
C ILE A 65 19.10 15.90 -3.05
N ARG A 66 19.52 16.14 -1.80
CA ARG A 66 19.91 17.47 -1.31
C ARG A 66 21.27 17.90 -1.88
N GLU A 67 22.26 17.02 -1.83
CA GLU A 67 23.64 17.29 -2.25
C GLU A 67 23.73 17.61 -3.74
N LEU A 68 23.05 16.82 -4.58
CA LEU A 68 23.16 16.92 -6.04
C LEU A 68 22.05 17.76 -6.68
N GLY A 69 21.12 18.29 -5.87
CA GLY A 69 19.95 19.03 -6.33
C GLY A 69 19.08 18.19 -7.26
N LEU A 70 18.83 16.93 -6.92
CA LEU A 70 18.01 16.05 -7.76
C LEU A 70 16.56 16.53 -7.75
N ASN A 71 15.97 16.64 -8.93
CA ASN A 71 14.56 17.01 -9.08
C ASN A 71 13.70 15.85 -9.61
N ARG A 72 14.30 14.69 -9.92
CA ARG A 72 13.60 13.45 -10.25
C ARG A 72 14.36 12.28 -9.64
N VAL A 73 13.63 11.24 -9.22
CA VAL A 73 14.22 10.04 -8.66
C VAL A 73 13.66 8.81 -9.35
N VAL A 74 14.54 7.91 -9.76
CA VAL A 74 14.18 6.57 -10.24
C VAL A 74 14.74 5.55 -9.27
N VAL A 75 13.90 4.64 -8.77
CA VAL A 75 14.35 3.50 -7.96
C VAL A 75 14.11 2.21 -8.73
N ALA A 76 15.20 1.52 -9.09
CA ALA A 76 15.17 0.23 -9.76
C ALA A 76 15.28 -0.88 -8.71
N ALA A 77 14.15 -1.48 -8.32
CA ALA A 77 14.07 -2.42 -7.22
C ALA A 77 12.88 -3.39 -7.38
N CYS A 78 12.06 -3.47 -6.34
CA CYS A 78 10.85 -4.30 -6.28
C CYS A 78 9.61 -3.56 -6.80
N SER A 79 8.47 -4.24 -6.75
CA SER A 79 7.17 -3.69 -7.14
C SER A 79 6.81 -2.37 -6.45
N PRO A 80 6.28 -1.38 -7.19
CA PRO A 80 5.73 -0.16 -6.59
C PRO A 80 4.56 -0.47 -5.64
N ARG A 81 3.83 -1.57 -5.86
CA ARG A 81 2.75 -2.01 -4.94
C ARG A 81 3.24 -2.33 -3.53
N LEU A 82 4.55 -2.48 -3.33
CA LEU A 82 5.16 -2.78 -2.04
C LEU A 82 5.80 -1.53 -1.42
N HIS A 83 6.73 -0.87 -2.11
CA HIS A 83 7.56 0.19 -1.52
C HIS A 83 7.42 1.59 -2.16
N GLU A 84 6.44 1.81 -3.04
CA GLU A 84 6.23 3.16 -3.61
C GLU A 84 5.95 4.19 -2.51
N VAL A 85 5.07 3.86 -1.55
CA VAL A 85 4.77 4.74 -0.41
C VAL A 85 6.02 5.01 0.43
N THR A 86 6.87 4.01 0.64
CA THR A 86 8.12 4.14 1.38
C THR A 86 9.06 5.16 0.72
N PHE A 87 9.31 5.02 -0.58
CA PHE A 87 10.18 5.96 -1.29
C PHE A 87 9.56 7.34 -1.46
N ARG A 88 8.23 7.44 -1.67
CA ARG A 88 7.52 8.73 -1.69
C ARG A 88 7.69 9.48 -0.38
N ASN A 89 7.62 8.80 0.77
CA ASN A 89 7.86 9.41 2.06
C ASN A 89 9.32 9.88 2.19
N ALA A 90 10.29 9.08 1.75
CA ALA A 90 11.70 9.49 1.74
C ALA A 90 11.95 10.75 0.88
N LEU A 91 11.35 10.84 -0.32
CA LEU A 91 11.41 12.05 -1.15
C LEU A 91 10.81 13.25 -0.42
N LYS A 92 9.64 13.09 0.19
CA LYS A 92 8.96 14.14 0.95
C LYS A 92 9.83 14.66 2.10
N GLU A 93 10.49 13.78 2.84
CA GLU A 93 11.45 14.13 3.90
C GLU A 93 12.72 14.83 3.37
N ALA A 94 13.10 14.57 2.11
CA ALA A 94 14.17 15.30 1.43
C ALA A 94 13.72 16.67 0.88
N GLY A 95 12.43 16.99 0.93
CA GLY A 95 11.87 18.21 0.34
C GLY A 95 11.53 18.09 -1.14
N LEU A 96 11.58 16.89 -1.72
CA LEU A 96 11.17 16.63 -3.10
C LEU A 96 9.72 16.17 -3.16
N ASN A 97 8.97 16.64 -4.16
CA ASN A 97 7.58 16.22 -4.34
C ASN A 97 7.50 14.70 -4.57
N PRO A 98 6.63 13.97 -3.85
CA PRO A 98 6.58 12.49 -3.91
C PRO A 98 6.18 11.94 -5.29
N TYR A 99 5.50 12.74 -6.12
CA TYR A 99 5.09 12.34 -7.47
C TYR A 99 6.19 12.52 -8.52
N LEU A 100 7.38 12.98 -8.11
CA LEU A 100 8.59 13.03 -8.93
C LEU A 100 9.46 11.77 -8.80
N LEU A 101 8.88 10.71 -8.22
CA LEU A 101 9.42 9.37 -8.15
C LEU A 101 8.88 8.51 -9.30
N GLU A 102 9.75 7.73 -9.94
CA GLU A 102 9.38 6.56 -10.74
C GLU A 102 10.07 5.31 -10.20
N MET A 103 9.39 4.15 -10.26
CA MET A 103 9.98 2.87 -9.88
C MET A 103 10.09 1.93 -11.07
N ALA A 104 11.29 1.38 -11.30
CA ALA A 104 11.52 0.29 -12.22
C ALA A 104 11.49 -1.04 -11.45
N ASN A 105 10.48 -1.87 -11.71
CA ASN A 105 10.40 -3.20 -11.08
C ASN A 105 11.33 -4.18 -11.79
N ILE A 106 12.54 -4.38 -11.25
CA ILE A 106 13.55 -5.30 -11.75
C ILE A 106 13.66 -6.58 -10.90
N ARG A 107 12.79 -6.76 -9.89
CA ARG A 107 12.74 -7.98 -9.06
C ARG A 107 11.64 -8.92 -9.52
N GLU A 108 10.38 -8.65 -9.16
CA GLU A 108 9.24 -9.51 -9.51
C GLU A 108 9.07 -9.62 -11.01
N HIS A 109 9.37 -8.56 -11.76
CA HIS A 109 9.21 -8.52 -13.21
C HIS A 109 10.51 -8.78 -13.99
N CYS A 110 11.63 -9.05 -13.31
CA CYS A 110 12.88 -9.39 -13.99
C CYS A 110 13.66 -10.50 -13.27
N SER A 111 14.43 -10.20 -12.23
CA SER A 111 15.39 -11.15 -11.64
C SER A 111 14.74 -12.46 -11.19
N TRP A 112 13.56 -12.41 -10.55
CA TRP A 112 12.89 -13.61 -10.04
C TRP A 112 12.35 -14.52 -11.14
N VAL A 113 11.98 -13.96 -12.29
CA VAL A 113 11.35 -14.71 -13.39
C VAL A 113 12.34 -15.12 -14.48
N HIS A 114 13.57 -14.56 -14.44
CA HIS A 114 14.60 -14.79 -15.45
C HIS A 114 15.92 -15.34 -14.88
N SER A 115 15.86 -16.01 -13.73
CA SER A 115 17.05 -16.56 -13.05
C SER A 115 17.87 -17.55 -13.89
N LYS A 116 17.27 -18.17 -14.91
CA LYS A 116 17.94 -19.09 -15.85
C LYS A 116 18.47 -18.40 -17.11
N ALA A 117 18.26 -17.10 -17.28
CA ALA A 117 18.74 -16.33 -18.44
C ALA A 117 19.28 -14.95 -17.99
N PRO A 118 20.42 -14.91 -17.27
CA PRO A 118 20.98 -13.67 -16.70
C PRO A 118 21.22 -12.56 -17.73
N ASP A 119 21.76 -12.89 -18.91
CA ASP A 119 22.03 -11.91 -19.97
C ASP A 119 20.75 -11.23 -20.46
N ALA A 120 19.68 -12.03 -20.67
CA ALA A 120 18.38 -11.51 -21.06
C ALA A 120 17.70 -10.72 -19.92
N ALA A 121 17.93 -11.12 -18.67
CA ALA A 121 17.46 -10.38 -17.50
C ALA A 121 18.15 -9.02 -17.38
N GLU A 122 19.45 -8.95 -17.65
CA GLU A 122 20.22 -7.70 -17.63
C GLU A 122 19.74 -6.74 -18.71
N GLU A 123 19.60 -7.20 -19.96
CA GLU A 123 19.09 -6.37 -21.06
C GLU A 123 17.66 -5.89 -20.78
N LYS A 124 16.80 -6.75 -20.23
CA LYS A 124 15.46 -6.34 -19.79
C LYS A 124 15.52 -5.30 -18.68
N ALA A 125 16.42 -5.45 -17.70
CA ALA A 125 16.56 -4.48 -16.61
C ALA A 125 17.03 -3.11 -17.12
N LYS A 126 17.98 -3.08 -18.06
CA LYS A 126 18.40 -1.85 -18.75
C LYS A 126 17.20 -1.17 -19.43
N GLY A 127 16.41 -1.92 -20.18
CA GLY A 127 15.19 -1.40 -20.82
C GLY A 127 14.16 -0.85 -19.83
N LEU A 128 13.95 -1.53 -18.70
CA LEU A 128 13.03 -1.07 -17.65
C LEU A 128 13.52 0.22 -16.97
N VAL A 129 14.82 0.31 -16.68
CA VAL A 129 15.42 1.52 -16.10
C VAL A 129 15.35 2.68 -17.10
N ALA A 130 15.68 2.44 -18.37
CA ALA A 130 15.59 3.46 -19.42
C ALA A 130 14.16 3.98 -19.59
N ALA A 131 13.16 3.08 -19.59
CA ALA A 131 11.75 3.47 -19.65
C ALA A 131 11.31 4.29 -18.43
N ALA A 132 11.77 3.92 -17.22
CA ALA A 132 11.48 4.66 -16.00
C ALA A 132 12.11 6.06 -16.01
N VAL A 133 13.36 6.19 -16.45
CA VAL A 133 14.06 7.48 -16.63
C VAL A 133 13.35 8.34 -17.68
N ALA A 134 12.95 7.75 -18.80
CA ALA A 134 12.19 8.44 -19.84
C ALA A 134 10.87 8.98 -19.30
N LYS A 135 10.12 8.19 -18.51
CA LYS A 135 8.89 8.67 -17.86
C LYS A 135 9.16 9.74 -16.80
N ALA A 136 10.22 9.58 -16.00
CA ALA A 136 10.60 10.53 -14.95
C ALA A 136 10.87 11.94 -15.50
N THR A 137 11.39 12.03 -16.72
CA THR A 137 11.58 13.30 -17.46
C THR A 137 10.29 14.12 -17.57
N TYR A 138 9.14 13.45 -17.68
CA TYR A 138 7.83 14.08 -17.86
C TYR A 138 6.96 14.11 -16.60
N LEU A 139 7.45 13.60 -15.47
CA LEU A 139 6.71 13.70 -14.21
C LEU A 139 6.56 15.16 -13.79
N GLU A 140 5.41 15.45 -13.21
CA GLU A 140 5.08 16.77 -12.67
C GLU A 140 4.81 16.62 -11.16
N PRO A 141 5.18 17.62 -10.35
CA PRO A 141 4.82 17.64 -8.94
C PRO A 141 3.29 17.73 -8.81
N LEU A 142 2.71 16.85 -8.00
CA LEU A 142 1.28 16.85 -7.70
C LEU A 142 1.05 17.09 -6.22
N GLU A 143 -0.13 17.61 -5.90
CA GLU A 143 -0.61 17.75 -4.53
C GLU A 143 -1.67 16.66 -4.27
N PRO A 144 -1.54 15.89 -3.18
CA PRO A 144 -2.56 14.91 -2.84
C PRO A 144 -3.85 15.65 -2.47
N PRO A 145 -5.01 15.28 -3.07
CA PRO A 145 -6.27 15.89 -2.70
C PRO A 145 -6.66 15.50 -1.27
N GLU A 146 -7.15 16.47 -0.50
CA GLU A 146 -7.71 16.25 0.84
C GLU A 146 -9.23 16.10 0.76
N PHE A 147 -9.75 15.12 1.48
CA PHE A 147 -11.19 14.87 1.54
C PHE A 147 -11.63 14.67 3.00
N PRO A 148 -12.83 15.16 3.39
CA PRO A 148 -13.37 14.88 4.70
C PRO A 148 -13.61 13.37 4.85
N VAL A 149 -13.32 12.83 6.03
CA VAL A 149 -13.58 11.42 6.37
C VAL A 149 -14.83 11.35 7.23
N ARG A 150 -15.83 10.59 6.79
CA ARG A 150 -16.99 10.29 7.62
C ARG A 150 -16.53 9.47 8.83
N ARG A 151 -16.76 9.97 10.05
CA ARG A 151 -16.45 9.27 11.31
C ARG A 151 -17.47 8.16 11.61
N ALA A 152 -17.53 7.18 10.72
CA ALA A 152 -18.31 5.98 10.89
C ALA A 152 -17.66 4.79 10.18
N ALA A 153 -17.87 3.59 10.69
CA ALA A 153 -17.39 2.35 10.09
C ALA A 153 -18.57 1.44 9.69
N LEU A 154 -18.33 0.60 8.69
CA LEU A 154 -19.24 -0.48 8.30
C LEU A 154 -18.50 -1.80 8.48
N VAL A 155 -19.09 -2.70 9.27
CA VAL A 155 -18.64 -4.07 9.46
C VAL A 155 -19.59 -5.00 8.72
N ILE A 156 -19.06 -5.80 7.79
CA ILE A 156 -19.84 -6.77 7.00
C ILE A 156 -19.53 -8.17 7.55
N GLY A 157 -20.54 -8.79 8.18
CA GLY A 157 -20.45 -10.08 8.84
C GLY A 157 -20.38 -9.96 10.36
N GLY A 158 -21.32 -10.59 11.05
CA GLY A 158 -21.46 -10.63 12.50
C GLY A 158 -20.84 -11.89 13.13
N GLY A 159 -19.78 -12.45 12.55
CA GLY A 159 -18.98 -13.49 13.22
C GLY A 159 -18.09 -12.89 14.33
N ILE A 160 -17.35 -13.73 15.07
CA ILE A 160 -16.47 -13.26 16.16
C ILE A 160 -15.51 -12.13 15.74
N ALA A 161 -14.95 -12.19 14.53
CA ALA A 161 -14.07 -11.15 14.00
C ALA A 161 -14.80 -9.81 13.80
N GLY A 162 -16.00 -9.83 13.22
CA GLY A 162 -16.79 -8.62 13.00
C GLY A 162 -17.36 -8.05 14.30
N ILE A 163 -17.81 -8.93 15.21
CA ILE A 163 -18.24 -8.57 16.56
C ILE A 163 -17.13 -7.80 17.29
N GLN A 164 -15.91 -8.35 17.30
CA GLN A 164 -14.78 -7.71 17.96
C GLN A 164 -14.42 -6.36 17.31
N ALA A 165 -14.30 -6.33 15.97
CA ALA A 165 -13.99 -5.10 15.25
C ALA A 165 -15.03 -3.99 15.51
N ALA A 166 -16.32 -4.35 15.57
CA ALA A 166 -17.38 -3.38 15.85
C ALA A 166 -17.33 -2.87 17.29
N LEU A 167 -17.12 -3.75 18.28
CA LEU A 167 -16.99 -3.35 19.68
C LEU A 167 -15.80 -2.41 19.89
N ASP A 168 -14.63 -2.75 19.34
CA ASP A 168 -13.42 -1.94 19.51
C ASP A 168 -13.62 -0.53 18.91
N LEU A 169 -14.13 -0.44 17.68
CA LEU A 169 -14.42 0.85 17.04
C LEU A 169 -15.49 1.64 17.80
N ALA A 170 -16.52 0.97 18.31
CA ALA A 170 -17.63 1.61 18.99
C ALA A 170 -17.25 2.13 20.38
N ASN A 171 -16.37 1.40 21.09
CA ASN A 171 -15.79 1.79 22.39
C ASN A 171 -14.86 3.00 22.25
N GLU A 172 -14.15 3.13 21.13
CA GLU A 172 -13.38 4.34 20.76
C GLU A 172 -14.27 5.52 20.32
N GLY A 173 -15.60 5.36 20.39
CA GLY A 173 -16.56 6.43 20.11
C GLY A 173 -16.97 6.58 18.64
N PHE A 174 -16.56 5.67 17.75
CA PHE A 174 -16.99 5.71 16.35
C PHE A 174 -18.39 5.11 16.19
N LYS A 175 -19.24 5.73 15.35
CA LYS A 175 -20.49 5.10 14.91
C LYS A 175 -20.16 3.89 14.03
N VAL A 176 -20.72 2.73 14.35
CA VAL A 176 -20.52 1.49 13.58
C VAL A 176 -21.86 0.99 13.05
N TYR A 177 -21.91 0.64 11.78
CA TYR A 177 -22.99 -0.13 11.19
C TYR A 177 -22.51 -1.57 11.03
N MET A 178 -23.22 -2.54 11.60
CA MET A 178 -22.89 -3.96 11.42
C MET A 178 -23.98 -4.62 10.57
N VAL A 179 -23.60 -5.16 9.41
CA VAL A 179 -24.51 -5.88 8.53
C VAL A 179 -24.25 -7.38 8.64
N GLU A 180 -25.25 -8.13 9.08
CA GLU A 180 -25.19 -9.59 9.16
C GLU A 180 -26.25 -10.23 8.26
N LYS A 181 -25.80 -11.14 7.40
CA LYS A 181 -26.63 -11.83 6.41
C LYS A 181 -27.70 -12.70 7.07
N SER A 182 -27.36 -13.38 8.15
CA SER A 182 -28.24 -14.32 8.86
C SER A 182 -29.16 -13.60 9.85
N PRO A 183 -30.23 -14.24 10.33
CA PRO A 183 -31.10 -13.65 11.34
C PRO A 183 -30.42 -13.28 12.67
N THR A 184 -29.29 -13.91 12.97
CA THR A 184 -28.47 -13.72 14.18
C THR A 184 -27.00 -13.51 13.84
N ILE A 185 -26.31 -12.79 14.72
CA ILE A 185 -24.84 -12.74 14.77
C ILE A 185 -24.28 -13.97 15.51
N GLY A 186 -22.96 -14.15 15.49
CA GLY A 186 -22.22 -15.25 16.10
C GLY A 186 -21.37 -16.03 15.10
N GLY A 187 -21.81 -16.10 13.84
CA GLY A 187 -21.11 -16.79 12.76
C GLY A 187 -20.84 -18.27 13.06
N LYS A 188 -19.76 -18.83 12.50
CA LYS A 188 -19.41 -20.24 12.71
C LYS A 188 -19.07 -20.59 14.15
N MET A 189 -18.55 -19.63 14.93
CA MET A 189 -18.17 -19.87 16.33
C MET A 189 -19.37 -20.26 17.19
N ALA A 190 -20.56 -19.72 16.90
CA ALA A 190 -21.80 -20.07 17.58
C ALA A 190 -22.25 -21.53 17.35
N LEU A 191 -21.70 -22.20 16.33
CA LEU A 191 -22.00 -23.60 16.00
C LEU A 191 -21.02 -24.58 16.66
N LEU A 192 -19.94 -24.08 17.25
CA LEU A 192 -18.94 -24.93 17.91
C LEU A 192 -19.39 -25.29 19.32
N ASP A 193 -19.09 -26.49 19.78
CA ASP A 193 -19.25 -26.83 21.20
C ASP A 193 -18.13 -26.18 22.03
N LYS A 194 -16.88 -26.46 21.65
CA LYS A 194 -15.68 -25.98 22.35
C LYS A 194 -14.66 -25.31 21.44
N THR A 195 -13.80 -24.47 22.02
CA THR A 195 -12.69 -23.82 21.32
C THR A 195 -11.33 -24.26 21.85
N PHE A 196 -10.47 -24.76 20.98
CA PHE A 196 -9.07 -25.03 21.32
C PHE A 196 -8.30 -23.70 21.49
N PRO A 197 -7.20 -23.67 22.26
CA PRO A 197 -6.60 -24.77 23.01
C PRO A 197 -7.22 -24.98 24.41
N THR A 198 -8.00 -24.02 24.93
CA THR A 198 -8.51 -24.06 26.32
C THR A 198 -9.67 -25.05 26.52
N LEU A 199 -10.32 -25.47 25.43
CA LEU A 199 -11.52 -26.31 25.44
C LEU A 199 -12.70 -25.65 26.18
N ASP A 200 -12.71 -24.32 26.25
CA ASP A 200 -13.85 -23.54 26.73
C ASP A 200 -15.07 -23.74 25.84
N CYS A 201 -16.25 -23.66 26.43
CA CYS A 201 -17.49 -23.59 25.68
C CYS A 201 -17.52 -22.32 24.80
N SER A 202 -17.80 -22.48 23.50
CA SER A 202 -17.79 -21.36 22.54
C SER A 202 -18.78 -20.27 22.94
N ALA A 203 -19.97 -20.67 23.43
CA ALA A 203 -21.04 -19.79 23.84
C ALA A 203 -20.65 -18.95 25.05
N CYS A 204 -19.83 -19.48 25.97
CA CYS A 204 -19.35 -18.74 27.14
C CYS A 204 -18.52 -17.51 26.76
N ILE A 205 -17.78 -17.58 25.65
CA ILE A 205 -16.94 -16.48 25.18
C ILE A 205 -17.72 -15.57 24.22
N LEU A 206 -18.52 -16.17 23.33
CA LEU A 206 -19.16 -15.44 22.24
C LEU A 206 -20.44 -14.72 22.66
N THR A 207 -21.29 -15.36 23.49
CA THR A 207 -22.62 -14.83 23.83
C THR A 207 -22.55 -13.47 24.53
N PRO A 208 -21.66 -13.24 25.52
CA PRO A 208 -21.52 -11.91 26.13
C PRO A 208 -21.23 -10.83 25.08
N LYS A 209 -20.32 -11.10 24.13
CA LYS A 209 -19.98 -10.16 23.06
C LYS A 209 -21.13 -9.92 22.09
N MET A 210 -21.94 -10.95 21.80
CA MET A 210 -23.15 -10.79 20.99
C MET A 210 -24.15 -9.85 21.68
N VAL A 211 -24.32 -9.98 23.00
CA VAL A 211 -25.18 -9.10 23.80
C VAL A 211 -24.64 -7.68 23.83
N ASP A 212 -23.32 -7.51 24.01
CA ASP A 212 -22.66 -6.21 24.01
C ASP A 212 -22.90 -5.49 22.68
N VAL A 213 -22.68 -6.17 21.54
CA VAL A 213 -22.94 -5.61 20.21
C VAL A 213 -24.40 -5.16 20.05
N ALA A 214 -25.34 -5.99 20.50
CA ALA A 214 -26.77 -5.69 20.38
C ALA A 214 -27.22 -4.50 21.24
N ARG A 215 -26.50 -4.19 22.32
CA ARG A 215 -26.84 -3.12 23.28
C ARG A 215 -25.96 -1.88 23.17
N HIS A 216 -24.87 -1.94 22.41
CA HIS A 216 -23.90 -0.85 22.36
C HIS A 216 -24.50 0.39 21.67
N PRO A 217 -24.48 1.58 22.30
CA PRO A 217 -25.15 2.78 21.76
C PRO A 217 -24.59 3.25 20.42
N ASN A 218 -23.29 3.02 20.18
CA ASN A 218 -22.62 3.39 18.93
C ASN A 218 -22.72 2.31 17.83
N ILE A 219 -23.32 1.14 18.08
CA ILE A 219 -23.45 0.08 17.06
C ILE A 219 -24.88 0.00 16.57
N GLU A 220 -25.05 0.05 15.25
CA GLU A 220 -26.31 -0.21 14.58
C GLU A 220 -26.25 -1.59 13.94
N LEU A 221 -26.90 -2.56 14.60
CA LEU A 221 -26.97 -3.93 14.12
C LEU A 221 -28.09 -4.12 13.10
N LEU A 222 -27.72 -4.40 11.86
CA LEU A 222 -28.57 -4.75 10.75
C LEU A 222 -28.46 -6.26 10.49
N SER A 223 -29.07 -7.05 11.37
CA SER A 223 -29.19 -8.50 11.16
C SER A 223 -30.23 -8.82 10.09
N TYR A 224 -30.11 -9.99 9.48
CA TYR A 224 -30.88 -10.39 8.31
C TYR A 224 -30.82 -9.37 7.17
N SER A 225 -29.64 -8.78 6.96
CA SER A 225 -29.41 -7.73 5.96
C SER A 225 -28.16 -8.02 5.15
N GLU A 226 -28.14 -7.57 3.90
CA GLU A 226 -27.01 -7.80 2.98
C GLU A 226 -26.59 -6.49 2.31
N VAL A 227 -25.28 -6.27 2.22
CA VAL A 227 -24.73 -5.18 1.40
C VAL A 227 -24.93 -5.54 -0.08
N THR A 228 -25.53 -4.62 -0.83
CA THR A 228 -25.87 -4.84 -2.25
C THR A 228 -25.02 -3.99 -3.20
N SER A 229 -24.56 -2.82 -2.75
CA SER A 229 -23.59 -2.01 -3.49
C SER A 229 -22.71 -1.20 -2.54
N VAL A 230 -21.47 -0.97 -2.96
CA VAL A 230 -20.51 -0.09 -2.30
C VAL A 230 -19.92 0.82 -3.37
N ASP A 231 -20.22 2.12 -3.26
CA ASP A 231 -19.75 3.16 -4.17
C ASP A 231 -18.86 4.14 -3.39
N GLY A 232 -17.98 4.86 -4.10
CA GLY A 232 -17.11 5.89 -3.50
C GLY A 232 -15.68 5.40 -3.24
N PHE A 233 -14.99 6.06 -2.30
CA PHE A 233 -13.59 5.84 -1.98
C PHE A 233 -13.34 6.00 -0.48
N ILE A 234 -12.10 5.75 -0.03
CA ILE A 234 -11.70 5.83 1.38
C ILE A 234 -12.23 7.10 2.05
N GLY A 235 -12.97 6.92 3.16
CA GLY A 235 -13.59 7.97 3.94
C GLY A 235 -14.95 8.49 3.43
N ASN A 236 -15.31 8.18 2.18
CA ASN A 236 -16.48 8.71 1.48
C ASN A 236 -17.31 7.62 0.79
N PHE A 237 -17.52 6.50 1.47
CA PHE A 237 -18.33 5.41 0.94
C PHE A 237 -19.84 5.69 1.02
N LYS A 238 -20.55 5.31 -0.03
CA LYS A 238 -22.01 5.19 -0.07
C LYS A 238 -22.36 3.72 -0.22
N VAL A 239 -23.06 3.16 0.78
CA VAL A 239 -23.36 1.74 0.84
C VAL A 239 -24.86 1.53 0.83
N LYS A 240 -25.34 0.63 -0.04
CA LYS A 240 -26.75 0.20 -0.06
C LYS A 240 -26.87 -1.13 0.68
N VAL A 241 -27.76 -1.15 1.68
CA VAL A 241 -28.04 -2.34 2.48
C VAL A 241 -29.49 -2.76 2.25
N LEU A 242 -29.69 -4.01 1.81
CA LEU A 242 -31.00 -4.63 1.75
C LEU A 242 -31.32 -5.26 3.09
N LYS A 243 -32.29 -4.70 3.81
CA LYS A 243 -32.87 -5.33 5.01
C LYS A 243 -33.96 -6.30 4.57
N LYS A 244 -33.75 -7.61 4.77
CA LYS A 244 -34.69 -8.62 4.31
C LYS A 244 -35.94 -8.64 5.20
N PRO A 245 -37.15 -8.86 4.64
CA PRO A 245 -38.38 -8.93 5.43
C PRO A 245 -38.35 -10.18 6.32
N ARG A 246 -38.58 -10.01 7.63
CA ARG A 246 -38.64 -11.13 8.58
C ARG A 246 -40.02 -11.80 8.61
N TYR A 247 -41.06 -11.11 8.12
CA TYR A 247 -42.46 -11.55 8.14
C TYR A 247 -43.02 -11.91 9.53
N VAL A 248 -42.47 -11.28 10.57
CA VAL A 248 -42.90 -11.39 11.98
C VAL A 248 -42.90 -10.02 12.63
#